data_AF-A0A7Y1YZQ3-F1
#
_entry.id   AF-A0A7Y1YZQ3-F1
#
_cell.length_a   1.000
_cell.length_b   1.000
_cell.length_c   1.000
_cell.angle_alpha   90.00
_cell.angle_beta   90.00
_cell.angle_gamma   90.00
#
_symmetry.space_group_name_H-M   'P 1'
#
loop_
_entity.id
_entity.type
_entity.pdbx_description
1 polymer ?
#
loop_
_entity_poly.entity_id
_entity_poly.type
_entity_poly.pdbx_seq_one_letter_code
_entity_poly.pdbx_strand_id
1 'polypeptide(L)'
;MLQRILISAIGAGLAVGLVTAAIQHVTTTPLVIAAEAYEQPDTAHHHHPAEDAHAHSHADAEEHSQSTAVWAPGDGFERTFYTSLT
;
A
#
# COMPACT_ATOMS: atom_id res chain seq x y z
N MET A 1 25.03 -27.91 17.00
CA MET A 1 25.58 -26.65 16.45
C MET A 1 24.55 -25.87 15.63
N LEU A 2 23.92 -26.49 14.62
CA LEU A 2 22.91 -25.84 13.76
C LEU A 2 21.77 -25.14 14.52
N GLN A 3 21.19 -25.81 15.52
CA GLN A 3 20.08 -25.23 16.32
C GLN A 3 20.47 -23.92 17.02
N ARG A 4 21.70 -23.79 17.52
CA ARG A 4 22.19 -22.56 18.16
C ARG A 4 22.35 -21.43 17.14
N ILE A 5 22.86 -21.76 15.96
CA ILE A 5 23.01 -20.80 14.85
C ILE A 5 21.64 -20.28 14.41
N LEU A 6 20.68 -21.19 14.18
CA LEU A 6 19.32 -20.85 13.77
C LEU A 6 18.62 -19.95 14.80
N ILE A 7 18.67 -20.30 16.09
CA ILE A 7 18.06 -19.48 17.14
C ILE A 7 18.69 -18.07 17.17
N SER A 8 20.02 -17.97 17.05
CA SER A 8 20.70 -16.66 17.05
C SER A 8 20.35 -15.83 15.81
N ALA A 9 20.24 -16.46 14.63
CA ALA A 9 19.93 -15.79 13.39
C ALA A 9 18.48 -15.29 13.38
N ILE A 10 17.52 -16.10 13.85
CA ILE A 10 16.12 -15.70 14.00
C ILE A 10 16.00 -14.56 15.01
N GLY A 11 16.67 -14.67 16.16
CA GLY A 11 16.66 -13.62 17.17
C GLY A 11 17.22 -12.29 16.66
N ALA A 12 18.33 -12.33 15.94
CA ALA A 12 18.92 -11.15 15.32
C ALA A 12 18.01 -10.55 14.24
N GLY A 13 17.43 -11.39 13.38
CA GLY A 13 16.49 -10.97 12.34
C GLY A 13 15.24 -10.31 12.91
N LEU A 14 14.63 -10.89 13.95
CA LEU A 14 13.49 -10.31 14.65
C LEU A 14 13.84 -8.97 15.31
N ALA A 15 15.01 -8.88 15.95
CA ALA A 15 15.46 -7.63 16.58
C ALA A 15 15.63 -6.51 15.55
N VAL A 16 16.28 -6.80 14.41
CA VAL A 16 16.45 -5.84 13.33
C VAL A 16 15.11 -5.47 12.71
N GLY A 17 14.23 -6.44 12.44
CA GLY A 17 12.90 -6.20 11.89
C GLY A 17 12.04 -5.29 12.77
N LEU A 18 12.03 -5.50 14.08
CA LEU A 18 11.30 -4.65 15.02
C LEU A 18 11.84 -3.21 15.04
N VAL A 19 13.15 -3.03 14.97
CA VAL A 19 13.77 -1.70 14.90
C VAL A 19 13.37 -1.00 13.60
N THR A 20 13.43 -1.70 12.47
CA THR A 20 13.01 -1.14 11.17
C THR A 20 11.53 -0.75 11.17
N ALA A 21 10.66 -1.61 11.71
CA ALA A 21 9.22 -1.32 11.83
C ALA A 21 8.96 -0.08 12.70
N ALA A 22 9.69 0.08 13.81
CA ALA A 22 9.58 1.27 14.67
C ALA A 22 10.03 2.54 13.94
N ILE A 23 11.10 2.48 13.15
CA ILE A 23 11.55 3.60 12.32
C ILE A 23 10.47 3.95 11.30
N GLN A 24 9.93 2.95 10.60
CA GLN A 24 8.89 3.13 9.58
C GLN A 24 7.62 3.76 10.16
N HIS A 25 7.25 3.40 11.39
CA HIS A 25 6.10 3.98 12.08
C HIS A 25 6.22 5.49 12.30
N VAL A 26 7.43 5.99 12.56
CA VAL A 26 7.67 7.44 12.79
C VAL A 26 8.09 8.21 11.55
N THR A 27 8.47 7.53 10.46
CA THR A 27 8.91 8.17 9.21
C THR A 27 7.95 7.93 8.04
N THR A 28 7.77 6.68 7.62
CA THR A 28 7.02 6.33 6.40
C THR A 28 5.51 6.41 6.62
N THR A 29 5.00 5.93 7.76
CA THR A 29 3.56 6.01 8.06
C THR A 29 2.99 7.42 7.98
N PRO A 30 3.60 8.48 8.59
CA PRO A 30 3.07 9.83 8.44
C PRO A 30 3.17 10.37 7.01
N LEU A 31 4.16 9.95 6.22
CA LEU A 31 4.26 10.33 4.80
C LEU A 31 3.13 9.72 3.97
N VAL A 32 2.75 8.48 4.22
CA VAL A 32 1.61 7.82 3.55
C VAL A 32 0.31 8.55 3.88
N ILE A 33 0.07 8.86 5.15
CA ILE A 33 -1.14 9.60 5.58
C ILE A 33 -1.17 11.00 4.95
N ALA A 34 -0.01 11.67 4.87
CA ALA A 34 0.08 12.95 4.18
C ALA A 34 -0.19 12.82 2.67
N ALA A 35 0.21 11.72 2.05
CA ALA A 35 -0.04 11.43 0.63
C ALA A 35 -1.53 11.17 0.36
N GLU A 36 -2.22 10.44 1.23
CA GLU A 36 -3.67 10.18 1.15
C GLU A 36 -4.49 11.49 1.06
N ALA A 37 -4.01 12.58 1.68
CA ALA A 37 -4.66 13.89 1.59
C ALA A 37 -4.64 14.51 0.17
N TYR A 38 -3.79 14.02 -0.72
CA TYR A 38 -3.70 14.46 -2.11
C TYR A 38 -4.44 13.53 -3.09
N GLU A 39 -4.87 12.34 -2.65
CA GLU A 39 -5.83 11.53 -3.41
C GLU A 39 -7.22 12.17 -3.30
N GLN A 40 -7.48 13.13 -4.17
CA GLN A 40 -8.84 13.64 -4.35
C GLN A 40 -9.73 12.51 -4.88
N PRO A 41 -10.90 12.26 -4.27
CA PRO A 41 -11.88 11.36 -4.85
C PRO A 41 -12.26 11.95 -6.21
N ASP A 42 -12.35 11.08 -7.20
CA ASP A 42 -12.43 11.41 -8.60
C ASP A 42 -13.81 12.00 -9.00
N THR A 43 -14.22 13.10 -8.38
CA THR A 43 -15.38 13.91 -8.81
C THR A 43 -14.96 15.09 -9.67
N ALA A 44 -13.70 15.16 -10.11
CA ALA A 44 -13.17 16.27 -10.90
C ALA A 44 -12.56 15.89 -12.26
N HIS A 45 -12.63 14.63 -12.70
CA HIS A 45 -12.56 14.33 -14.14
C HIS A 45 -13.90 14.64 -14.80
N HIS A 46 -14.19 15.95 -14.88
CA HIS A 46 -15.05 16.48 -15.92
C HIS A 46 -14.59 15.92 -17.26
N HIS A 47 -15.49 15.22 -17.94
CA HIS A 47 -15.46 14.99 -19.37
C HIS A 47 -14.99 16.27 -20.10
N HIS A 48 -13.74 16.31 -20.53
CA HIS A 48 -13.33 17.16 -21.63
C HIS A 48 -13.74 16.44 -22.91
N PRO A 49 -14.65 16.99 -23.75
CA PRO A 49 -14.78 16.55 -25.12
C PRO A 49 -13.69 17.28 -25.90
N ALA A 50 -12.56 16.64 -26.13
CA ALA A 50 -11.65 17.05 -27.19
C ALA A 50 -10.87 15.84 -27.67
N GLU A 51 -11.24 15.44 -28.88
CA GLU A 51 -10.56 14.55 -29.82
C GLU A 51 -9.04 14.51 -29.61
N ASP A 52 -8.48 13.34 -29.33
CA ASP A 52 -7.63 12.66 -30.31
C ASP A 52 -7.19 11.25 -29.86
N ALA A 53 -6.99 10.41 -30.86
CA ALA A 53 -7.00 8.96 -30.80
C ALA A 53 -5.80 8.33 -30.07
N HIS A 54 -6.08 7.53 -29.04
CA HIS A 54 -5.38 6.27 -28.79
C HIS A 54 -6.35 5.23 -28.22
N ALA A 55 -6.94 4.45 -29.12
CA ALA A 55 -7.75 3.29 -28.79
C ALA A 55 -6.85 2.14 -28.32
N HIS A 56 -6.82 1.89 -27.01
CA HIS A 56 -6.56 0.56 -26.48
C HIS A 56 -7.89 -0.06 -26.08
N SER A 57 -8.50 -0.75 -27.05
CA SER A 57 -9.67 -1.60 -26.84
C SER A 57 -9.29 -2.82 -26.02
N HIS A 58 -9.67 -2.84 -24.74
CA HIS A 58 -9.92 -4.08 -24.01
C HIS A 58 -11.43 -4.18 -23.76
N ALA A 59 -12.16 -4.46 -24.84
CA ALA A 59 -13.51 -5.00 -24.76
C ALA A 59 -13.38 -6.52 -24.76
N ASP A 60 -13.19 -7.10 -23.58
CA ASP A 60 -13.50 -8.50 -23.24
C ASP A 60 -13.15 -8.77 -21.77
N ALA A 61 -14.04 -8.34 -20.88
CA ALA A 61 -14.28 -8.95 -19.57
C ALA A 61 -15.52 -8.26 -18.98
N GLU A 62 -16.65 -8.94 -19.09
CA GLU A 62 -17.88 -8.57 -18.42
C GLU A 62 -17.67 -8.47 -16.89
N GLU A 63 -18.45 -7.60 -16.25
CA GLU A 63 -18.86 -7.71 -14.85
C GLU A 63 -17.89 -7.25 -13.73
N HIS A 64 -17.19 -6.11 -13.86
CA HIS A 64 -16.63 -5.38 -12.70
C HIS A 64 -17.12 -3.93 -12.64
N SER A 65 -18.44 -3.75 -12.56
CA SER A 65 -19.09 -2.51 -12.11
C SER A 65 -19.20 -2.49 -10.57
N GLN A 66 -18.07 -2.67 -9.89
CA GLN A 66 -17.94 -2.28 -8.48
C GLN A 66 -16.94 -1.15 -8.45
N SER A 67 -17.32 -0.05 -7.81
CA SER A 67 -16.45 1.07 -7.44
C SER A 67 -14.96 0.67 -7.46
N THR A 68 -14.16 1.32 -8.30
CA THR A 68 -12.70 1.26 -8.21
C THR A 68 -12.23 1.96 -6.94
N ALA A 69 -12.73 1.52 -5.79
CA ALA A 69 -12.21 1.87 -4.48
C ALA A 69 -10.83 1.23 -4.43
N VAL A 70 -9.80 2.05 -4.67
CA VAL A 70 -8.41 1.66 -4.48
C VAL A 70 -8.31 1.18 -3.04
N TRP A 71 -7.89 -0.07 -2.87
CA TRP A 71 -7.76 -0.67 -1.55
C TRP A 71 -6.72 0.11 -0.74
N ALA A 72 -7.10 0.51 0.47
CA ALA A 72 -6.21 1.07 1.47
C ALA A 72 -6.44 0.31 2.79
N PRO A 73 -5.39 0.03 3.57
CA PRO A 73 -5.55 -0.61 4.86
C PRO A 73 -6.32 0.31 5.82
N GLY A 74 -7.25 -0.26 6.58
CA GLY A 74 -7.95 0.48 7.62
C GLY A 74 -7.02 0.99 8.72
N ASP A 75 -7.45 2.05 9.41
CA ASP A 75 -6.67 2.66 10.49
C ASP A 75 -6.43 1.72 11.68
N GLY A 76 -5.42 2.06 12.48
CA GLY A 76 -5.08 1.33 13.70
C GLY A 76 -4.27 0.06 13.42
N PHE A 77 -4.83 -1.10 13.78
CA PHE A 77 -4.07 -2.36 13.77
C PHE A 77 -3.75 -2.84 12.36
N GLU A 78 -4.72 -2.77 11.44
CA GLU A 78 -4.56 -3.26 10.08
C GLU A 78 -3.40 -2.54 9.36
N ARG A 79 -3.42 -1.21 9.34
CA ARG A 79 -2.33 -0.38 8.81
C ARG A 79 -1.00 -0.66 9.48
N THR A 80 -0.95 -0.73 10.81
CA THR A 80 0.31 -0.96 11.54
C THR A 80 0.89 -2.34 11.20
N PHE A 81 0.04 -3.36 11.12
CA PHE A 81 0.45 -4.73 10.80
C PHE A 81 1.01 -4.84 9.38
N TYR A 82 0.27 -4.35 8.37
CA TYR A 82 0.73 -4.43 6.98
C TYR A 82 1.97 -3.58 6.73
N THR A 83 2.04 -2.36 7.30
CA THR A 83 3.21 -1.50 7.16
C THR A 83 4.46 -2.11 7.78
N SER A 84 4.32 -2.84 8.89
CA SER A 84 5.47 -3.47 9.57
C SER A 84 5.94 -4.77 8.92
N LEU A 85 5.10 -5.40 8.08
CA LEU A 85 5.38 -6.69 7.45
C LEU A 85 5.98 -6.55 6.04
N THR A 86 5.74 -5.42 5.37
CA THR A 86 6.28 -5.07 4.05
C THR A 86 7.71 -4.58 4.13
#